data_AF-A0A932VX14-F1
#
_entry.id   AF-A0A932VX14-F1
#
_cell.length_a   1.000
_cell.length_b   1.000
_cell.length_c   1.000
_cell.angle_alpha   90.00
_cell.angle_beta   90.00
_cell.angle_gamma   90.00
#
_symmetry.space_group_name_H-M   'P 1'
#
loop_
_entity.id
_entity.type
_entity.pdbx_description
1 polymer ?
#
loop_
_entity_poly.entity_id
_entity_poly.type
_entity_poly.pdbx_seq_one_letter_code
_entity_poly.pdbx_strand_id
1 'polypeptide(L)' 'MGEAYPVTSGGPELTDSLTCTQREVLERAVAKIVLLGARVGVSADHMILLLKSGLTPGELVEYLLARGGDIS' A
#
# COMPACT_ATOMS: atom_id res chain seq x y z
N MET A 1 -42.37 -33.44 -10.44
CA MET A 1 -40.96 -33.46 -10.85
C MET A 1 -40.35 -32.13 -10.43
N GLY A 2 -39.42 -32.15 -9.49
CA GLY A 2 -38.63 -30.99 -9.09
C GLY A 2 -37.23 -31.12 -9.67
N GLU A 3 -36.82 -30.12 -10.45
CA GLU A 3 -35.45 -30.01 -10.94
C GLU A 3 -34.80 -28.90 -10.10
N ALA A 4 -34.01 -29.32 -9.10
CA ALA A 4 -33.19 -28.43 -8.30
C ALA A 4 -31.97 -28.02 -9.13
N TYR A 5 -31.86 -26.74 -9.49
CA TYR A 5 -30.62 -26.18 -10.02
C TYR A 5 -29.68 -25.90 -8.84
N PRO A 6 -28.50 -26.53 -8.73
CA PRO A 6 -27.47 -26.02 -7.86
C PRO A 6 -26.80 -24.87 -8.58
N VAL A 7 -27.33 -23.65 -8.44
CA VAL A 7 -26.47 -22.48 -8.59
C VAL A 7 -25.66 -22.38 -7.31
N THR A 8 -24.53 -23.10 -7.27
CA THR A 8 -23.47 -22.75 -6.35
C THR A 8 -23.04 -21.34 -6.74
N SER A 9 -23.59 -20.36 -6.03
CA SER A 9 -23.01 -19.03 -5.89
C SER A 9 -21.63 -19.19 -5.24
N GLY A 10 -20.66 -19.64 -6.04
CA GLY A 10 -19.26 -19.35 -5.81
C GLY A 10 -19.10 -17.86 -6.05
N GLY A 11 -19.43 -17.05 -5.05
CA GLY A 11 -18.96 -15.67 -5.01
C GLY A 11 -17.45 -15.69 -5.20
N PRO A 12 -16.86 -14.71 -5.91
CA PRO A 12 -15.42 -14.68 -6.11
C PRO A 12 -14.79 -14.72 -4.73
N GLU A 13 -14.14 -15.86 -4.41
CA GLU A 13 -13.27 -15.95 -3.26
C GLU A 13 -12.29 -14.79 -3.41
N LEU A 14 -12.41 -13.82 -2.50
CA LEU A 14 -11.47 -12.74 -2.24
C LEU A 14 -10.16 -13.34 -1.76
N THR A 15 -9.55 -14.19 -2.59
CA THR A 15 -8.14 -14.47 -2.52
C THR A 15 -7.47 -13.26 -3.14
N ASP A 16 -7.24 -12.27 -2.28
CA ASP A 16 -6.58 -10.97 -2.48
C ASP A 16 -5.11 -11.13 -2.96
N SER A 17 -4.89 -11.98 -3.97
CA SER A 17 -3.61 -12.16 -4.61
C SER A 17 -3.49 -11.13 -5.71
N LEU A 18 -2.69 -10.09 -5.45
CA LEU A 18 -2.27 -9.16 -6.49
C LEU A 18 -1.73 -9.96 -7.67
N THR A 19 -2.15 -9.59 -8.88
CA THR A 19 -1.51 -10.09 -10.09
C THR A 19 -0.02 -9.72 -10.07
N CYS A 20 0.84 -10.50 -10.74
CA CYS A 20 2.28 -10.20 -10.81
C CYS A 20 2.54 -8.73 -11.19
N THR A 21 1.81 -8.21 -12.17
CA THR A 21 1.92 -6.83 -12.62
C THR A 21 1.54 -5.82 -11.52
N GLN A 22 0.46 -6.06 -10.76
CA GLN A 22 0.08 -5.18 -9.66
C GLN A 22 1.13 -5.19 -8.54
N ARG A 23 1.71 -6.36 -8.25
CA ARG A 23 2.80 -6.48 -7.27
C ARG A 23 4.03 -5.69 -7.69
N GLU A 24 4.46 -5.82 -8.95
CA GLU A 24 5.61 -5.07 -9.47
C GLU A 24 5.39 -3.56 -9.44
N VAL A 25 4.17 -3.11 -9.78
CA VAL A 25 3.81 -1.68 -9.70
C VAL A 25 3.86 -1.19 -8.26
N LEU A 26 3.30 -1.97 -7.33
CA LEU A 26 3.31 -1.64 -5.91
C LEU A 26 4.73 -1.59 -5.34
N GLU A 27 5.57 -2.59 -5.62
CA GLU A 27 6.97 -2.62 -5.20
C GLU A 27 7.74 -1.39 -5.72
N ARG A 28 7.56 -1.03 -6.99
CA ARG A 28 8.17 0.18 -7.58
C ARG A 28 7.66 1.46 -6.93
N ALA A 29 6.37 1.53 -6.60
CA ALA A 29 5.79 2.68 -5.92
C ALA A 29 6.35 2.84 -4.50
N VAL A 30 6.40 1.74 -3.72
CA VAL A 30 6.96 1.73 -2.36
C VAL A 30 8.43 2.13 -2.39
N ALA A 31 9.22 1.60 -3.33
CA ALA A 31 10.63 1.98 -3.47
C ALA A 31 10.83 3.48 -3.68
N LYS A 32 9.98 4.13 -4.48
CA LYS A 32 10.02 5.59 -4.70
C LYS A 32 9.68 6.38 -3.43
N ILE A 33 8.74 5.90 -2.63
CA ILE A 33 8.36 6.54 -1.35
C ILE A 33 9.50 6.40 -0.34
N VAL A 34 10.13 5.22 -0.25
CA VAL A 34 11.32 5.01 0.61
C VAL A 34 12.47 5.93 0.19
N LEU A 35 12.69 6.09 -1.11
CA LEU A 35 13.70 7.01 -1.63
C LEU A 35 13.36 8.47 -1.28
N LEU A 36 12.08 8.86 -1.36
CA LEU A 36 11.63 10.18 -0.91
C LEU A 36 11.91 10.38 0.58
N GLY A 37 11.59 9.39 1.41
CA GLY A 37 11.89 9.39 2.84
C GLY A 37 13.37 9.61 3.13
N ALA A 38 14.24 8.85 2.47
CA ALA A 38 15.68 8.99 2.62
C ALA A 38 16.18 10.40 2.25
N ARG A 39 15.62 11.02 1.20
CA ARG A 39 15.97 12.39 0.78
C ARG A 39 15.63 13.44 1.83
N VAL A 40 14.59 13.23 2.63
CA VAL A 40 14.16 14.16 3.69
C VAL A 40 14.64 13.73 5.09
N GLY A 41 15.55 12.76 5.17
CA GLY A 41 16.16 12.30 6.42
C GLY A 41 15.26 11.39 7.26
N VAL A 42 14.32 10.69 6.63
CA VAL A 42 13.43 9.69 7.27
C VAL A 42 13.83 8.30 6.79
N SER A 43 14.23 7.42 7.71
CA SER A 43 14.58 6.03 7.37
C SER A 43 13.33 5.18 7.11
N ALA A 44 13.51 4.09 6.37
CA ALA A 44 12.43 3.12 6.15
C ALA A 44 11.87 2.57 7.46
N ASP A 45 12.71 2.30 8.47
CA ASP A 45 12.26 1.86 9.79
C ASP A 45 11.37 2.91 10.48
N HIS A 46 11.71 4.18 10.36
CA HIS A 46 10.89 5.27 10.89
C HIS A 46 9.55 5.35 10.14
N MET A 47 9.55 5.22 8.81
CA MET A 47 8.32 5.15 8.02
C MET A 47 7.41 3.99 8.48
N ILE A 48 7.99 2.82 8.76
CA ILE A 48 7.26 1.65 9.29
C ILE A 48 6.69 1.96 10.68
N LEU A 49 7.44 2.65 11.55
CA LEU A 49 6.95 3.06 12.87
C LEU A 49 5.76 4.02 12.77
N LEU A 50 5.81 4.98 11.85
CA LEU A 50 4.70 5.91 11.59
C LEU A 50 3.45 5.15 11.16
N LEU A 51 3.58 4.21 10.21
CA LEU A 51 2.46 3.36 9.79
C LEU A 51 1.92 2.52 10.96
N LYS A 52 2.80 1.94 11.77
CA LYS A 52 2.41 1.18 12.98
C LYS A 52 1.71 2.04 14.04
N SER A 53 2.00 3.34 14.09
CA SER A 53 1.31 4.28 14.99
C SER A 53 -0.08 4.69 14.53
N GLY A 54 -0.53 4.18 13.37
CA GLY A 54 -1.86 4.44 12.83
C GLY A 54 -1.89 5.47 11.69
N LEU A 55 -0.72 5.94 11.26
CA LEU A 55 -0.62 6.80 10.08
C LEU A 55 -0.99 5.98 8.82
N THR A 56 -1.84 6.51 7.97
CA THR A 56 -2.13 5.88 6.68
C THR A 56 -0.97 6.06 5.70
N PRO A 57 -0.84 5.21 4.66
CA PRO A 57 0.16 5.42 3.61
C PRO A 57 0.05 6.78 2.91
N GLY A 58 -1.16 7.35 2.79
CA GLY A 58 -1.38 8.68 2.23
C GLY A 58 -0.81 9.77 3.13
N GLU A 59 -1.17 9.75 4.42
CA GLU A 59 -0.63 10.67 5.44
C GLU A 59 0.89 10.55 5.58
N LEU A 60 1.46 9.35 5.40
CA LEU A 60 2.91 9.17 5.36
C LEU A 60 3.54 9.94 4.20
N VAL A 61 2.95 9.86 3.00
CA VAL A 61 3.45 10.60 1.84
C VAL A 61 3.33 12.10 2.08
N GLU A 62 2.21 12.57 2.62
CA GLU A 62 2.02 13.99 2.96
C GLU A 62 3.05 14.47 3.99
N TYR A 63 3.31 13.69 5.04
CA TYR A 63 4.36 13.96 6.02
C TYR A 63 5.75 14.09 5.37
N LEU A 64 6.10 13.16 4.47
CA LEU A 64 7.39 13.20 3.77
C LEU A 64 7.51 14.41 2.84
N LEU A 65 6.43 14.78 2.15
CA LEU A 65 6.38 15.96 1.28
C LEU A 65 6.49 17.26 2.08
N ALA A 66 5.78 17.37 3.20
CA ALA A 66 5.83 18.53 4.09
C ALA A 66 7.25 18.74 4.66
N ARG A 67 7.88 17.65 5.10
CA ARG A 67 9.27 17.68 5.60
C ARG A 67 10.29 18.03 4.52
N GLY A 68 10.04 17.68 3.26
CA GLY A 68 10.86 18.09 2.13
C GLY A 68 10.73 19.58 1.76
N GLY A 69 9.60 20.21 2.10
CA GLY A 69 9.39 21.65 1.92
C GLY A 69 10.05 22.52 3.01
N ASP A 70 10.42 21.93 4.14
CA ASP A 70 11.05 22.62 5.29
C ASP A 70 12.58 22.77 5.14
N ILE A 71 13.17 22.29 4.05
CA ILE A 71 14.62 22.35 3.76
C ILE A 71 14.95 23.57 2.86
N SER A 72 14.24 24.69 3.01
CA SER A 72 14.45 25.90 2.21
C SER A 72 15.14 27.03 2.96
#